data_AF-A0A842SXC5-F1
#
_entry.id   AF-A0A842SXC5-F1
#
_cell.length_a   1.000
_cell.length_b   1.000
_cell.length_c   1.000
_cell.angle_alpha   90.00
_cell.angle_beta   90.00
_cell.angle_gamma   90.00
#
_symmetry.space_group_name_H-M   'P 1'
#
loop_
_entity.id
_entity.type
_entity.pdbx_description
1 polymer ?
#
loop_
_entity_poly.entity_id
_entity_poly.type
_entity_poly.pdbx_seq_one_letter_code
_entity_poly.pdbx_strand_id
1 'polypeptide(L)'
;MDKRFEKMDQRFETMQQTMDKRFEKMDQRFEKVDMRFDRITVILENIQQSLGKPFEQFGRNVIIKLLKSEGYEKITLESKKLKDPESFVSENTTEVEIDGFSIKPPVIVEITSVLRTEKKIDTFLRKKEYVEQEYGVEFRGFFVAATSEFSPDKMADITVKLREAKCELINL
;
A
#
# COMPACT_ATOMS: atom_id res chain seq x y z
N MET A 1 38.18 -58.74 20.28
CA MET A 1 37.29 -58.19 19.22
C MET A 1 37.44 -56.66 19.12
N ASP A 2 38.37 -56.08 19.85
CA ASP A 2 38.29 -54.69 20.32
C ASP A 2 38.84 -53.68 19.32
N LYS A 3 39.89 -54.05 18.56
CA LYS A 3 40.49 -53.18 17.54
C LYS A 3 39.55 -52.80 16.39
N ARG A 4 38.50 -53.60 16.13
CA ARG A 4 37.48 -53.27 15.12
C ARG A 4 36.47 -52.25 15.63
N PHE A 5 36.11 -52.33 16.91
CA PHE A 5 35.20 -51.38 17.56
C PHE A 5 35.89 -50.01 17.77
N GLU A 6 37.14 -49.98 18.25
CA GLU A 6 37.90 -48.72 18.38
C GLU A 6 38.04 -47.97 17.04
N LYS A 7 38.29 -48.71 15.94
CA LYS A 7 38.37 -48.12 14.59
C LYS A 7 37.02 -47.62 14.09
N MET A 8 35.92 -48.23 14.55
CA MET A 8 34.56 -47.78 14.24
C MET A 8 34.23 -46.50 15.00
N ASP A 9 34.57 -46.44 16.29
CA ASP A 9 34.37 -45.25 17.14
C ASP A 9 35.14 -44.04 16.59
N GLN A 10 36.41 -44.22 16.23
CA GLN A 10 37.23 -43.15 15.61
C GLN A 10 36.62 -42.65 14.30
N ARG A 11 36.04 -43.54 13.47
CA ARG A 11 35.36 -43.14 12.24
C ARG A 11 34.06 -42.38 12.53
N PHE A 12 33.32 -42.78 13.55
CA PHE A 12 32.08 -42.13 13.95
C PHE A 12 32.35 -40.73 14.50
N GLU A 13 33.37 -40.58 15.35
CA GLU A 13 33.81 -39.29 15.89
C GLU A 13 34.28 -38.35 14.77
N THR A 14 35.07 -38.85 13.82
CA THR A 14 35.52 -38.06 12.65
C THR A 14 34.34 -37.61 11.79
N MET A 15 33.34 -38.48 11.61
CA MET A 15 32.13 -38.17 10.85
C MET A 15 31.28 -37.12 11.56
N GLN A 16 31.11 -37.22 12.88
CA GLN A 16 30.40 -36.24 13.70
C GLN A 16 31.08 -34.87 13.63
N GLN A 17 32.39 -34.80 13.86
CA GLN A 17 33.15 -33.55 13.75
C GLN A 17 33.07 -32.92 12.35
N THR A 18 33.01 -33.75 11.30
CA THR A 18 32.84 -33.26 9.91
C THR A 18 31.43 -32.73 9.67
N MET A 19 30.41 -33.37 10.27
CA MET A 19 29.03 -32.87 10.22
C MET A 19 28.89 -31.55 10.97
N ASP A 20 29.41 -31.46 12.20
CA ASP A 20 29.34 -30.26 13.01
C ASP A 20 29.97 -29.06 12.27
N LYS A 21 31.17 -29.23 11.72
CA LYS A 21 31.82 -28.20 10.89
C LYS A 21 31.02 -27.81 9.64
N ARG A 22 30.28 -28.75 9.05
CA ARG A 22 29.41 -28.46 7.89
C ARG A 22 28.16 -27.70 8.30
N PHE A 23 27.57 -28.03 9.45
CA PHE A 23 26.43 -27.31 10.01
C PHE A 23 26.83 -25.90 10.43
N GLU A 24 27.94 -25.70 11.15
CA GLU A 24 28.44 -24.37 11.51
C GLU A 24 28.67 -23.49 10.26
N LYS A 25 29.24 -24.07 9.19
CA LYS A 25 29.44 -23.35 7.92
C LYS A 25 28.12 -23.03 7.22
N MET A 26 27.09 -23.86 7.42
CA MET A 26 25.75 -23.63 6.90
C MET A 26 25.05 -22.51 7.69
N ASP A 27 25.13 -22.51 9.01
CA ASP A 27 24.59 -21.46 9.88
C ASP A 27 25.20 -20.10 9.53
N GLN A 28 26.52 -20.01 9.40
CA GLN A 28 27.21 -18.79 8.95
C GLN A 28 26.78 -18.31 7.56
N ARG A 29 26.35 -19.22 6.67
CA ARG A 29 25.82 -18.86 5.35
C ARG A 29 24.40 -18.34 5.46
N PHE A 30 23.56 -18.94 6.31
CA PHE A 30 22.20 -18.48 6.56
C PHE A 30 22.19 -17.11 7.23
N GLU A 31 23.02 -16.88 8.25
CA GLU A 31 23.18 -15.55 8.86
C GLU A 31 23.55 -14.47 7.83
N LYS A 32 24.43 -14.80 6.88
CA LYS A 32 24.78 -13.89 5.77
C LYS A 32 23.64 -13.64 4.79
N VAL A 33 22.75 -14.60 4.62
CA VAL A 33 21.55 -14.46 3.79
C VAL A 33 20.53 -13.60 4.50
N ASP A 34 20.28 -13.83 5.79
CA ASP A 34 19.36 -13.02 6.61
C ASP A 34 19.78 -11.54 6.62
N MET A 35 21.07 -11.26 6.87
CA MET A 35 21.61 -9.90 6.80
C MET A 35 21.40 -9.24 5.42
N ARG A 36 21.43 -10.01 4.32
CA ARG A 36 21.15 -9.48 2.98
C ARG A 36 19.67 -9.20 2.80
N PHE A 37 18.80 -10.08 3.30
CA PHE A 37 17.35 -9.87 3.25
C PHE A 37 16.95 -8.64 4.05
N ASP A 38 17.45 -8.48 5.28
CA ASP A 38 17.19 -7.28 6.10
C ASP A 38 17.60 -6.01 5.36
N ARG A 39 18.76 -6.02 4.71
CA ARG A 39 19.23 -4.87 3.92
C ARG A 39 18.34 -4.59 2.72
N ILE A 40 17.82 -5.62 2.04
CA ILE A 40 16.89 -5.46 0.91
C ILE A 40 15.57 -4.87 1.41
N THR A 41 15.04 -5.35 2.53
CA THR A 41 13.82 -4.84 3.16
C THR A 41 13.94 -3.34 3.44
N VAL A 42 15.03 -2.91 4.08
CA VAL A 42 15.29 -1.49 4.35
C VAL A 42 15.37 -0.66 3.07
N ILE A 43 16.01 -1.17 2.01
CA ILE A 43 16.07 -0.46 0.72
C ILE A 43 14.68 -0.33 0.10
N LEU A 44 13.87 -1.39 0.14
CA LEU A 44 12.51 -1.38 -0.40
C LEU A 44 11.60 -0.41 0.35
N GLU A 45 11.68 -0.36 1.68
CA GLU A 45 10.96 0.61 2.51
C GLU A 45 11.36 2.04 2.17
N ASN A 46 12.66 2.31 2.01
CA ASN A 46 13.15 3.64 1.61
C ASN A 46 12.68 4.04 0.20
N ILE A 47 12.64 3.10 -0.75
CA ILE A 47 12.09 3.34 -2.09
C ILE A 47 10.59 3.64 -2.00
N GLN A 48 9.84 2.87 -1.21
CA GLN A 48 8.42 3.15 -1.00
C GLN A 48 8.19 4.54 -0.39
N GLN A 49 8.93 4.92 0.65
CA GLN A 49 8.78 6.23 1.27
C GLN A 49 9.17 7.37 0.33
N SER A 50 10.26 7.22 -0.42
CA SER A 50 10.74 8.23 -1.37
C SER A 50 9.84 8.40 -2.60
N LEU A 51 9.03 7.40 -2.95
CA LEU A 51 8.10 7.48 -4.09
C LEU A 51 6.66 7.78 -3.68
N GLY A 52 6.20 7.30 -2.51
CA GLY A 52 4.80 7.42 -2.07
C GLY A 52 4.33 8.86 -1.88
N LYS A 53 5.00 9.61 -1.00
CA LYS A 53 4.59 11.01 -0.70
C LYS A 53 4.71 11.94 -1.91
N PRO A 54 5.79 11.88 -2.73
CA PRO A 54 5.83 12.64 -3.97
C PRO A 54 4.74 12.25 -4.97
N PHE A 55 4.39 10.96 -5.06
CA PHE A 55 3.31 10.50 -5.92
C PHE A 55 1.94 10.99 -5.44
N GLU A 56 1.64 10.92 -4.14
CA GLU A 56 0.44 11.54 -3.55
C GLU A 56 0.38 13.04 -3.88
N GLN A 57 1.51 13.75 -3.75
CA GLN A 57 1.56 15.17 -4.08
C GLN A 57 1.33 15.43 -5.57
N PHE A 58 1.86 14.58 -6.44
CA PHE A 58 1.63 14.64 -7.88
C PHE A 58 0.14 14.45 -8.21
N GLY A 59 -0.49 13.42 -7.65
CA GLY A 59 -1.93 13.17 -7.83
C GLY A 59 -2.78 14.35 -7.35
N ARG A 60 -2.51 14.91 -6.16
CA ARG A 60 -3.16 16.14 -5.68
C ARG A 60 -3.00 17.29 -6.66
N ASN A 61 -1.78 17.51 -7.17
CA ASN A 61 -1.51 18.59 -8.13
C ASN A 61 -2.26 18.42 -9.46
N VAL A 62 -2.44 17.19 -9.94
CA VAL A 62 -3.26 16.91 -11.14
C VAL A 62 -4.70 17.32 -10.90
N ILE A 63 -5.29 16.94 -9.77
CA ILE A 63 -6.66 17.33 -9.42
C ILE A 63 -6.80 18.84 -9.23
N ILE A 64 -5.82 19.50 -8.59
CA ILE A 64 -5.80 20.98 -8.46
C ILE A 64 -5.82 21.64 -9.85
N LYS A 65 -5.01 21.15 -10.80
CA LYS A 65 -4.96 21.70 -12.16
C LYS A 65 -6.27 21.48 -12.91
N LEU A 66 -6.86 20.28 -12.79
CA LEU A 66 -8.15 19.94 -13.38
C LEU A 66 -9.23 20.89 -12.87
N LEU A 67 -9.36 21.05 -11.55
CA LEU A 67 -10.37 21.93 -10.94
C LEU A 67 -10.13 23.41 -11.29
N LYS A 68 -8.88 23.86 -11.37
CA LYS A 68 -8.57 25.21 -11.87
C LYS A 68 -9.01 25.41 -13.32
N SER A 69 -8.86 24.39 -14.18
CA SER A 69 -9.30 24.47 -15.57
C SER A 69 -10.82 24.54 -15.72
N GLU A 70 -11.57 24.07 -14.72
CA GLU A 70 -13.03 24.17 -14.63
C GLU A 70 -13.52 25.48 -13.97
N GLY A 71 -12.60 26.38 -13.58
CA GLY A 71 -12.93 27.68 -13.01
C GLY A 71 -12.80 27.81 -11.49
N TYR A 72 -12.32 26.77 -10.79
CA TYR A 72 -12.03 26.87 -9.35
C TYR A 72 -10.70 27.60 -9.11
N GLU A 73 -10.74 28.94 -8.97
CA GLU A 73 -9.53 29.77 -8.83
C GLU A 73 -8.76 29.54 -7.51
N LYS A 74 -9.48 29.31 -6.42
CA LYS A 74 -8.92 29.09 -5.07
C LYS A 74 -9.31 27.70 -4.58
N ILE A 75 -8.39 26.75 -4.74
CA ILE A 75 -8.54 25.41 -4.21
C ILE A 75 -7.30 24.98 -3.45
N THR A 76 -7.54 24.46 -2.25
CA THR A 76 -6.54 23.80 -1.42
C THR A 76 -6.98 22.36 -1.22
N LEU A 77 -6.12 21.42 -1.59
CA LEU A 77 -6.30 19.98 -1.35
C LEU A 77 -5.17 19.51 -0.45
N GLU A 78 -5.52 19.08 0.75
CA GLU A 78 -4.59 18.61 1.78
C GLU A 78 -4.98 17.22 2.27
N SER A 79 -4.01 16.47 2.77
CA SER A 79 -4.33 15.22 3.46
C SER A 79 -5.09 15.51 4.75
N LYS A 80 -6.07 14.67 5.07
CA LYS A 80 -6.89 14.83 6.27
C LYS A 80 -7.05 13.50 7.00
N LYS A 81 -6.92 13.55 8.32
CA LYS A 81 -7.20 12.42 9.22
C LYS A 81 -8.49 12.69 9.98
N LEU A 82 -9.38 11.70 9.98
CA LEU A 82 -10.65 11.69 10.68
C LEU A 82 -10.69 10.45 11.59
N LYS A 83 -11.54 10.50 12.62
CA LYS A 83 -11.86 9.35 13.45
C LYS A 83 -13.25 8.87 13.11
N ASP A 84 -13.39 7.59 12.81
CA ASP A 84 -14.61 6.83 12.54
C ASP A 84 -14.80 5.81 13.67
N PRO A 85 -15.45 6.18 14.79
CA PRO A 85 -15.59 5.31 15.96
C PRO A 85 -16.37 4.02 15.67
N GLU A 86 -17.30 4.08 14.72
CA GLU A 86 -18.18 2.97 14.35
C GLU A 86 -17.52 2.02 13.33
N SER A 87 -16.29 2.32 12.90
CA SER A 87 -15.53 1.51 11.92
C SER A 87 -16.32 1.28 10.62
N PHE A 88 -17.13 2.25 10.23
CA PHE A 88 -17.95 2.20 9.01
C PHE A 88 -17.09 2.06 7.75
N VAL A 89 -15.99 2.80 7.67
CA VAL A 89 -15.08 2.81 6.52
C VAL A 89 -14.27 1.52 6.44
N SER A 90 -13.75 1.04 7.58
CA SER A 90 -12.86 -0.12 7.65
C SER A 90 -13.03 -0.84 8.98
N GLU A 91 -13.25 -2.15 8.93
CA GLU A 91 -13.38 -3.02 10.11
C GLU A 91 -12.10 -3.11 10.96
N ASN A 92 -10.94 -2.75 10.38
CA ASN A 92 -9.64 -2.93 11.02
C ASN A 92 -9.12 -1.69 11.76
N THR A 93 -9.72 -0.53 11.55
CA THR A 93 -9.22 0.74 12.10
C THR A 93 -10.33 1.78 12.20
N THR A 94 -10.28 2.58 13.27
CA THR A 94 -11.12 3.76 13.44
C THR A 94 -10.48 5.02 12.88
N GLU A 95 -9.24 4.95 12.40
CA GLU A 95 -8.58 6.07 11.73
C GLU A 95 -8.84 6.05 10.24
N VAL A 96 -9.39 7.16 9.73
CA VAL A 96 -9.65 7.37 8.31
C VAL A 96 -8.71 8.42 7.78
N GLU A 97 -7.80 8.03 6.90
CA GLU A 97 -6.90 8.95 6.18
C GLU A 97 -7.43 9.19 4.76
N ILE A 98 -7.45 10.46 4.37
CA ILE A 98 -7.87 10.96 3.07
C ILE A 98 -6.67 11.65 2.44
N ASP A 99 -6.33 11.29 1.20
CA ASP A 99 -5.12 11.80 0.54
C ASP A 99 -5.29 13.26 0.09
N GLY A 100 -6.48 13.63 -0.38
CA GLY A 100 -6.82 15.03 -0.69
C GLY A 100 -8.22 15.39 -0.25
N PHE A 101 -8.34 16.44 0.53
CA PHE A 101 -9.60 16.95 1.07
C PHE A 101 -9.69 18.45 0.85
N SER A 102 -10.86 18.90 0.40
CA SER A 102 -11.25 20.31 0.38
C SER A 102 -12.73 20.44 0.73
N ILE A 103 -13.07 21.44 1.55
CA ILE A 103 -14.48 21.74 1.87
C ILE A 103 -15.05 22.83 0.94
N LYS A 104 -14.19 23.61 0.29
CA LYS A 104 -14.56 24.71 -0.61
C LYS A 104 -13.62 24.72 -1.83
N PRO A 105 -14.03 24.12 -2.97
CA PRO A 105 -15.23 23.30 -3.15
C PRO A 105 -15.17 21.96 -2.39
N PRO A 106 -16.30 21.28 -2.08
CA PRO A 106 -16.32 19.95 -1.49
C PRO A 106 -15.72 18.90 -2.43
N VAL A 107 -14.48 18.49 -2.15
CA VAL A 107 -13.72 17.54 -2.98
C VAL A 107 -13.00 16.54 -2.08
N ILE A 108 -13.09 15.28 -2.44
CA ILE A 108 -12.35 14.17 -1.81
C ILE A 108 -11.53 13.44 -2.88
N VAL A 109 -10.28 13.11 -2.55
CA VAL A 109 -9.33 12.46 -3.45
C VAL A 109 -8.67 11.30 -2.72
N GLU A 110 -8.64 10.15 -3.37
CA GLU A 110 -7.84 8.98 -3.01
C GLU A 110 -6.80 8.74 -4.10
N ILE A 111 -5.57 8.43 -3.72
CA ILE A 111 -4.43 8.31 -4.63
C ILE A 111 -3.75 6.96 -4.41
N THR A 112 -3.61 6.18 -5.48
CA THR A 112 -2.94 4.89 -5.40
C THR A 112 -2.01 4.66 -6.58
N SER A 113 -0.81 4.13 -6.32
CA SER A 113 0.14 3.84 -7.40
C SER A 113 -0.33 2.67 -8.27
N VAL A 114 -0.95 1.66 -7.65
CA VAL A 114 -1.48 0.48 -8.35
C VAL A 114 -2.86 0.10 -7.80
N LEU A 115 -3.85 0.09 -8.68
CA LEU A 115 -5.18 -0.42 -8.43
C LEU A 115 -5.23 -1.92 -8.76
N ARG A 116 -5.03 -2.75 -7.72
CA ARG A 116 -5.00 -4.21 -7.80
C ARG A 116 -6.32 -4.88 -7.41
N THR A 117 -7.11 -4.21 -6.57
CA THR A 117 -8.30 -4.80 -5.94
C THR A 117 -9.46 -3.81 -5.92
N GLU A 118 -10.68 -4.31 -6.08
CA GLU A 118 -11.91 -3.49 -6.00
C GLU A 118 -12.15 -2.98 -4.58
N LYS A 119 -11.61 -3.69 -3.57
CA LYS A 119 -11.69 -3.26 -2.17
C LYS A 119 -11.22 -1.82 -1.98
N LYS A 120 -10.21 -1.36 -2.74
CA LYS A 120 -9.76 0.05 -2.67
C LYS A 120 -10.83 1.03 -3.16
N ILE A 121 -11.57 0.68 -4.22
CA ILE A 121 -12.69 1.47 -4.72
C ILE A 121 -13.81 1.50 -3.69
N ASP A 122 -14.16 0.34 -3.13
CA ASP A 122 -15.21 0.24 -2.11
C ASP A 122 -14.87 1.04 -0.86
N THR A 123 -13.63 0.92 -0.36
CA THR A 123 -13.16 1.69 0.79
C THR A 123 -13.18 3.18 0.48
N PHE A 124 -12.78 3.62 -0.72
CA PHE A 124 -12.87 5.04 -1.11
C PHE A 124 -14.32 5.55 -1.12
N LEU A 125 -15.26 4.78 -1.67
CA LEU A 125 -16.68 5.15 -1.67
C LEU A 125 -17.22 5.26 -0.25
N ARG A 126 -16.84 4.35 0.65
CA ARG A 126 -17.20 4.46 2.08
C ARG A 126 -16.55 5.67 2.75
N LYS A 127 -15.29 6.00 2.44
CA LYS A 127 -14.63 7.23 2.93
C LYS A 127 -15.41 8.47 2.50
N LYS A 128 -15.85 8.52 1.24
CA LYS A 128 -16.68 9.62 0.73
C LYS A 128 -17.99 9.72 1.50
N GLU A 129 -18.73 8.62 1.62
CA GLU A 129 -20.01 8.61 2.35
C GLU A 129 -19.84 9.04 3.80
N TYR A 130 -18.81 8.56 4.48
CA TYR A 130 -18.46 8.97 5.84
C TYR A 130 -18.23 10.48 5.95
N VAL A 131 -17.45 11.04 5.02
CA VAL A 131 -17.18 12.48 4.97
C VAL A 131 -18.44 13.29 4.64
N GLU A 132 -19.30 12.79 3.76
CA GLU A 132 -20.57 13.44 3.45
C GLU A 132 -21.49 13.51 4.68
N GLN A 133 -21.53 12.44 5.48
CA GLN A 133 -22.27 12.40 6.75
C GLN A 133 -21.67 13.35 7.79
N GLU A 134 -20.34 13.37 7.92
CA GLU A 134 -19.63 14.21 8.90
C GLU A 134 -19.77 15.72 8.62
N TYR A 135 -19.73 16.11 7.34
CA TYR A 135 -19.77 17.53 6.95
C TYR A 135 -21.15 18.01 6.47
N GLY A 136 -22.10 17.10 6.26
CA GLY A 136 -23.47 17.42 5.83
C GLY A 136 -23.54 18.04 4.43
N VAL A 137 -22.53 17.81 3.59
CA VAL A 137 -22.49 18.29 2.21
C VAL A 137 -22.03 17.17 1.28
N GLU A 138 -22.49 17.21 0.04
CA GLU A 138 -22.06 16.26 -0.98
C GLU A 138 -20.66 16.61 -1.51
N PHE A 139 -19.80 15.60 -1.69
CA PHE A 139 -18.44 15.75 -2.18
C PHE A 139 -18.31 15.24 -3.61
N ARG A 140 -17.55 15.95 -4.45
CA ARG A 140 -17.06 15.36 -5.71
C ARG A 140 -15.84 14.49 -5.42
N GLY A 141 -15.88 13.24 -5.84
CA GLY A 141 -14.81 12.28 -5.60
C GLY A 141 -13.85 12.14 -6.78
N PHE A 142 -12.55 12.01 -6.50
CA PHE A 142 -11.56 11.60 -7.49
C PHE A 142 -10.77 10.41 -6.96
N PHE A 143 -10.81 9.30 -7.70
CA PHE A 143 -9.94 8.17 -7.47
C PHE A 143 -8.79 8.23 -8.48
N VAL A 144 -7.57 8.47 -8.02
CA VAL A 144 -6.39 8.60 -8.87
C VAL A 144 -5.60 7.30 -8.82
N ALA A 145 -5.37 6.69 -9.97
CA ALA A 145 -4.54 5.51 -10.12
C ALA A 145 -3.45 5.76 -11.17
N ALA A 146 -2.20 5.40 -10.90
CA ALA A 146 -1.16 5.43 -11.96
C ALA A 146 -1.22 4.18 -12.85
N THR A 147 -1.58 3.04 -12.28
CA THR A 147 -1.71 1.80 -13.03
C THR A 147 -2.86 0.98 -12.46
N SER A 148 -3.44 0.12 -13.30
CA SER A 148 -4.41 -0.88 -12.87
C SER A 148 -4.04 -2.24 -13.44
N GLU A 149 -4.30 -3.30 -12.68
CA GLU A 149 -4.13 -4.70 -13.11
C GLU A 149 -5.45 -5.31 -13.61
N PHE A 150 -6.51 -4.51 -13.70
CA PHE A 150 -7.80 -4.95 -14.21
C PHE A 150 -7.86 -4.97 -15.74
N SER A 151 -8.73 -5.82 -16.27
CA SER A 151 -9.06 -5.82 -17.70
C SER A 151 -9.77 -4.51 -18.10
N PRO A 152 -9.73 -4.11 -19.38
CA PRO A 152 -10.45 -2.93 -19.86
C PRO A 152 -11.95 -2.95 -19.53
N ASP A 153 -12.62 -4.10 -19.70
CA ASP A 153 -14.04 -4.25 -19.38
C ASP A 153 -14.30 -3.99 -17.89
N LYS A 154 -13.45 -4.55 -17.03
CA LYS A 154 -13.58 -4.35 -15.59
C LYS A 154 -13.30 -2.91 -15.17
N MET A 155 -12.39 -2.23 -15.87
CA MET A 155 -12.14 -0.81 -15.67
C MET A 155 -13.34 0.06 -16.10
N ALA A 156 -14.07 -0.34 -17.14
CA ALA A 156 -15.30 0.32 -17.54
C ALA A 156 -16.37 0.18 -16.43
N ASP A 157 -16.55 -1.01 -15.87
CA ASP A 157 -17.47 -1.25 -14.75
C ASP A 157 -17.14 -0.38 -13.52
N ILE A 158 -15.85 -0.32 -13.15
CA ILE A 158 -15.37 0.52 -12.04
C ILE A 158 -15.67 1.99 -12.32
N THR A 159 -15.46 2.44 -13.56
CA THR A 159 -15.72 3.82 -13.96
C THR A 159 -17.21 4.15 -13.86
N VAL A 160 -18.09 3.24 -14.28
CA VAL A 160 -19.55 3.41 -14.15
C VAL A 160 -19.94 3.50 -12.67
N LYS A 161 -19.46 2.57 -11.84
CA LYS A 161 -19.71 2.54 -10.40
C LYS A 161 -19.27 3.84 -9.70
N LEU A 162 -18.10 4.38 -10.06
CA LEU A 162 -17.62 5.65 -9.52
C LEU A 162 -18.53 6.81 -9.95
N ARG A 163 -18.94 6.87 -11.23
CA ARG A 163 -19.80 7.95 -11.74
C ARG A 163 -21.16 7.99 -11.06
N GLU A 164 -21.77 6.84 -10.78
CA GLU A 164 -23.03 6.74 -10.02
C GLU A 164 -22.93 7.40 -8.64
N ALA A 165 -21.74 7.36 -8.02
CA ALA A 165 -21.44 8.00 -6.74
C ALA A 165 -20.83 9.41 -6.86
N LYS A 166 -20.95 10.08 -8.02
CA LYS A 166 -20.33 11.39 -8.34
C LYS A 166 -18.81 11.41 -8.14
N CYS A 167 -18.18 10.30 -8.47
CA CYS A 167 -16.74 10.12 -8.45
C CYS A 167 -16.18 9.91 -9.86
N GLU A 168 -14.94 10.32 -10.06
CA GLU A 168 -14.21 10.16 -11.31
C GLU A 168 -12.95 9.34 -11.10
N LEU A 169 -12.67 8.43 -12.04
CA LEU A 169 -11.40 7.73 -12.12
C LEU A 169 -10.42 8.55 -12.97
N ILE A 170 -9.29 8.92 -12.39
CA ILE A 170 -8.18 9.55 -13.09
C ILE A 170 -7.06 8.52 -13.24
N ASN A 171 -6.85 8.06 -14.46
CA ASN A 171 -5.72 7.18 -14.80
C ASN A 171 -4.55 8.06 -15.28
N LEU A 172 -3.42 8.01 -14.57
CA LEU A 172 -2.22 8.83 -14.87
C LEU A 172 -1.29 8.17 -15.89
#